data_AF-A0A0G4PW95-F1
#
_entry.id   AF-A0A0G4PW95-F1
#
_cell.length_a   1.000
_cell.length_b   1.000
_cell.length_c   1.000
_cell.angle_alpha   90.00
_cell.angle_beta   90.00
_cell.angle_gamma   90.00
#
_symmetry.space_group_name_H-M   'P 1'
#
loop_
_entity.id
_entity.type
_entity.pdbx_description
1 polymer ?
#
loop_
_entity_poly.entity_id
_entity_poly.type
_entity_poly.pdbx_seq_one_letter_code
_entity_poly.pdbx_strand_id
1 'polypeptide(L)'
;MAHTIMPALPLELWGCITSYLSNSDIKNLRLTCVQFKNASILRIDRVFLSANPLNVKVFRCIAGHKKFRHSITEIIWRRAWPGAPRIQRIYRGK
;
A
#
# COMPACT_ATOMS: atom_id res chain seq x y z
N MET A 1 32.19 11.09 11.57
CA MET A 1 30.78 10.85 11.93
C MET A 1 30.50 9.37 11.69
N ALA A 2 30.20 8.61 12.74
CA ALA A 2 29.98 7.18 12.61
C ALA A 2 28.71 6.93 11.78
N HIS A 3 28.87 6.39 10.58
CA HIS A 3 27.74 5.81 9.85
C HIS A 3 27.33 4.59 10.67
N THR A 4 26.29 4.73 11.48
CA THR A 4 25.66 3.60 12.16
C THR A 4 25.15 2.64 11.09
N ILE A 5 25.99 1.68 10.71
CA ILE A 5 25.61 0.56 9.87
C ILE A 5 24.67 -0.26 10.74
N MET A 6 23.37 -0.08 10.52
CA MET A 6 22.39 -0.97 11.12
C MET A 6 22.69 -2.36 10.55
N PRO A 7 23.00 -3.38 11.39
CA PRO A 7 23.32 -4.70 10.89
C PRO A 7 22.20 -5.16 9.95
N ALA A 8 22.58 -5.69 8.79
CA ALA A 8 21.62 -6.11 7.78
C ALA A 8 20.87 -7.34 8.31
N LEU A 9 19.75 -7.12 9.01
CA LEU A 9 18.84 -8.20 9.37
C LEU A 9 18.31 -8.84 8.07
N PRO A 10 18.17 -10.18 8.03
CA PRO A 10 17.48 -10.87 6.95
C PRO A 10 16.10 -10.25 6.67
N LEU A 11 15.70 -10.28 5.40
CA LEU A 11 14.42 -9.71 4.95
C LEU A 11 13.22 -10.32 5.69
N GLU A 12 13.32 -11.58 6.08
CA GLU A 12 12.31 -12.31 6.85
C GLU A 12 12.06 -11.68 8.22
N LEU A 13 13.14 -11.31 8.93
CA LEU A 13 13.02 -10.64 10.23
C LEU A 13 12.41 -9.25 10.09
N TRP A 14 12.75 -8.53 9.01
CA TRP A 14 12.07 -7.26 8.69
C TRP A 14 10.59 -7.46 8.39
N GLY A 15 10.23 -8.53 7.69
CA GLY A 15 8.83 -8.93 7.49
C GLY A 15 8.10 -9.13 8.82
N CYS A 16 8.70 -9.86 9.75
CA CYS A 16 8.16 -10.08 11.09
C CYS A 16 8.03 -8.77 11.89
N ILE A 17 9.06 -7.91 11.93
CA ILE A 17 9.02 -6.63 12.65
C ILE A 17 7.93 -5.72 12.06
N THR A 18 7.95 -5.56 10.73
CA THR A 18 6.97 -4.71 10.05
C THR A 18 5.56 -5.26 10.17
N SER A 19 5.37 -6.56 10.45
CA SER A 19 4.06 -7.18 10.72
C SER A 19 3.31 -6.47 11.87
N TYR A 20 4.04 -6.00 12.89
CA TYR A 20 3.49 -5.32 14.07
C TYR A 20 3.25 -3.81 13.85
N LEU A 21 3.73 -3.25 12.74
CA LEU A 21 3.57 -1.83 12.45
C LEU A 21 2.24 -1.53 11.75
N SER A 22 1.69 -0.35 12.02
CA SER A 22 0.56 0.18 11.25
C SER A 22 1.00 0.55 9.83
N ASN A 23 0.04 0.67 8.90
CA ASN A 23 0.35 1.12 7.55
C ASN A 23 0.93 2.55 7.51
N SER A 24 0.59 3.41 8.46
CA SER A 24 1.18 4.75 8.58
C SER A 24 2.64 4.67 9.01
N ASP A 25 2.95 3.82 9.98
CA ASP A 25 4.33 3.63 10.46
C ASP A 25 5.20 2.97 9.38
N ILE A 26 4.65 2.01 8.64
CA ILE A 26 5.34 1.42 7.47
C ILE A 26 5.66 2.50 6.44
N LYS A 27 4.73 3.42 6.15
CA LYS A 27 5.01 4.53 5.23
C LYS A 27 6.14 5.41 5.74
N ASN A 28 6.11 5.78 7.02
CA ASN A 28 7.17 6.58 7.64
C ASN A 28 8.52 5.85 7.59
N LEU A 29 8.55 4.56 7.90
CA LEU A 29 9.73 3.72 7.85
C LEU A 29 10.31 3.63 6.42
N ARG A 30 9.47 3.57 5.38
CA ARG A 30 9.91 3.59 3.98
C ARG A 30 10.56 4.91 3.55
N LEU A 31 10.30 6.00 4.27
CA LEU A 31 10.85 7.33 3.96
C LEU A 31 12.24 7.56 4.59
N THR A 32 12.63 6.78 5.60
CA THR A 32 13.91 7.00 6.29
C THR A 32 15.11 6.54 5.49
N CYS A 33 15.04 5.40 4.80
CA CYS A 33 16.11 4.94 3.91
C CYS A 33 15.67 3.92 2.84
N VAL A 34 16.50 3.73 1.81
CA VAL A 34 16.26 2.79 0.70
C VAL A 34 16.17 1.34 1.17
N GLN A 35 16.97 0.95 2.16
CA GLN A 35 16.95 -0.41 2.72
C GLN A 35 15.58 -0.74 3.30
N PHE A 36 15.02 0.14 4.14
CA PHE A 36 13.69 -0.05 4.69
C PHE A 36 12.58 0.05 3.66
N LYS A 37 12.74 0.90 2.65
CA LYS A 37 11.85 0.95 1.49
C LYS A 37 11.76 -0.40 0.78
N ASN A 38 12.86 -1.14 0.69
CA ASN A 38 12.90 -2.45 0.05
C ASN A 38 12.45 -3.57 1.00
N ALA A 39 12.73 -3.43 2.29
CA ALA A 39 12.41 -4.45 3.29
C ALA A 39 10.95 -4.45 3.75
N SER A 40 10.29 -3.29 3.72
CA SER A 40 8.91 -3.15 4.20
C SER A 40 7.90 -3.18 3.05
N ILE A 41 6.90 -4.06 3.13
CA ILE A 41 5.82 -4.17 2.14
C ILE A 41 4.62 -3.38 2.63
N LEU A 42 4.11 -2.47 1.78
CA LEU A 42 2.90 -1.73 2.09
C LEU A 42 1.68 -2.66 2.02
N ARG A 43 0.82 -2.65 3.04
CA ARG A 43 -0.40 -3.47 3.04
C ARG A 43 -1.50 -2.69 2.34
N ILE A 44 -1.62 -2.90 1.03
CA ILE A 44 -2.71 -2.32 0.25
C ILE A 44 -3.78 -3.41 0.13
N ASP A 45 -4.82 -3.29 0.94
CA ASP A 45 -6.03 -4.13 0.91
C ASP A 45 -7.15 -3.46 0.11
N ARG A 46 -7.19 -2.12 0.16
CA ARG A 46 -8.21 -1.29 -0.50
C ARG A 46 -7.63 -0.33 -1.53
N VAL A 47 -8.31 -0.23 -2.66
CA VAL A 47 -8.02 0.78 -3.69
C VAL A 47 -9.24 1.64 -3.96
N PHE A 48 -9.05 2.96 -3.97
CA PHE A 48 -10.07 3.92 -4.35
C PHE A 48 -9.96 4.22 -5.85
N LEU A 49 -11.07 4.09 -6.56
CA LEU A 49 -11.20 4.37 -7.98
C LEU A 49 -12.24 5.48 -8.19
N SER A 50 -12.02 6.32 -9.19
CA SER A 50 -12.96 7.37 -9.59
C SER A 50 -12.76 7.68 -11.08
N ALA A 51 -13.60 8.55 -11.63
CA ALA A 51 -13.45 9.03 -13.01
C ALA A 51 -12.18 9.86 -13.27
N ASN A 52 -11.42 10.26 -12.25
CA ASN A 52 -10.13 10.92 -12.45
C ASN A 52 -9.16 9.99 -13.22
N PRO A 53 -8.63 10.38 -14.39
CA PRO A 53 -7.70 9.58 -15.18
C PRO A 53 -6.46 9.12 -14.39
N LEU A 54 -6.02 9.92 -13.41
CA LEU A 54 -4.88 9.60 -12.57
C LEU A 54 -5.20 8.44 -11.62
N ASN A 55 -6.42 8.37 -11.09
CA ASN A 55 -6.87 7.25 -10.26
C ASN A 55 -7.00 5.96 -11.10
N VAL A 56 -7.46 6.07 -12.35
CA VAL A 56 -7.49 4.93 -13.28
C VAL A 56 -6.07 4.45 -13.61
N LYS A 57 -5.12 5.36 -13.84
CA LYS A 57 -3.72 5.02 -14.09
C LYS A 57 -3.09 4.31 -12.89
N VAL A 58 -3.26 4.85 -11.68
CA VAL A 58 -2.76 4.22 -10.45
C VAL A 58 -3.37 2.84 -10.25
N PHE A 59 -4.67 2.68 -10.45
CA PHE A 59 -5.34 1.38 -10.37
C PHE A 59 -4.76 0.37 -11.37
N ARG A 60 -4.55 0.77 -12.63
CA ARG A 60 -3.90 -0.08 -13.64
C ARG A 60 -2.48 -0.47 -13.24
N CYS A 61 -1.70 0.47 -12.69
CA CYS A 61 -0.37 0.16 -12.17
C CYS A 61 -0.40 -0.87 -11.03
N ILE A 62 -1.36 -0.76 -10.10
CA ILE A 62 -1.53 -1.72 -9.01
C ILE A 62 -1.95 -3.09 -9.56
N ALA A 63 -2.91 -3.14 -10.47
CA ALA A 63 -3.39 -4.39 -11.09
C ALA A 63 -2.29 -5.11 -11.88
N GLY A 64 -1.37 -4.37 -12.50
CA GLY A 64 -0.19 -4.91 -13.19
C GLY A 64 0.96 -5.31 -12.26
N HIS A 65 0.94 -4.93 -10.99
CA HIS A 65 2.07 -5.15 -10.08
C HIS A 65 2.03 -6.53 -9.43
N LYS A 66 3.05 -7.36 -9.67
CA LYS A 66 3.13 -8.76 -9.19
C LYS A 66 2.86 -8.93 -7.69
N LYS A 67 3.36 -8.01 -6.85
CA LYS A 67 3.20 -8.10 -5.39
C LYS A 67 1.88 -7.54 -4.85
N PHE A 68 1.35 -6.46 -5.44
CA PHE A 68 0.21 -5.74 -4.84
C PHE A 68 -1.13 -6.21 -5.38
N ARG A 69 -1.18 -6.71 -6.62
CA ARG A 69 -2.44 -7.13 -7.27
C ARG A 69 -3.19 -8.21 -6.49
N HIS A 70 -2.46 -9.09 -5.80
CA HIS A 70 -3.02 -10.20 -5.04
C HIS A 70 -3.46 -9.79 -3.63
N SER A 71 -3.01 -8.64 -3.13
CA SER A 71 -3.36 -8.15 -1.79
C SER A 71 -4.63 -7.30 -1.78
N ILE A 72 -5.10 -6.83 -2.95
CA ILE A 72 -6.31 -6.02 -3.05
C ILE A 72 -7.54 -6.90 -2.80
N THR A 73 -8.19 -6.69 -1.67
CA THR A 73 -9.44 -7.36 -1.29
C THR A 73 -10.66 -6.50 -1.56
N GLU A 74 -10.51 -5.19 -1.75
CA GLU A 74 -11.66 -4.31 -1.97
C GLU A 74 -11.34 -3.15 -2.92
N ILE A 75 -12.26 -2.88 -3.85
CA ILE A 75 -12.23 -1.70 -4.71
C ILE A 75 -13.41 -0.82 -4.36
N ILE A 76 -13.12 0.43 -4.00
CA ILE A 76 -14.10 1.45 -3.65
C ILE A 76 -14.22 2.43 -4.80
N TRP A 77 -15.42 2.55 -5.35
CA TRP A 77 -15.75 3.63 -6.28
C TRP A 77 -16.15 4.89 -5.51
N ARG A 78 -15.41 5.98 -5.76
CA ARG A 78 -15.73 7.31 -5.26
C ARG A 78 -16.44 8.11 -6.35
N ARG A 79 -17.74 8.30 -6.18
CA ARG A 79 -18.58 9.18 -7.03
C ARG A 79 -18.76 10.53 -6.34
N ALA A 80 -18.64 11.63 -7.09
CA ALA A 80 -18.81 12.99 -6.56
C ALA A 80 -20.25 13.53 -6.73
N TRP A 81 -21.27 12.67 -6.62
CA TRP A 81 -22.67 13.11 -6.78
C TRP A 81 -23.22 13.64 -5.44
N PRO A 82 -23.83 14.84 -5.40
CA PRO A 82 -24.46 15.35 -4.19
C PRO A 82 -25.67 14.45 -3.84
N GLY A 83 -25.52 13.62 -2.81
CA GLY A 83 -26.56 12.68 -2.36
C GLY A 83 -26.26 11.20 -2.58
N ALA A 84 -25.15 10.83 -3.23
CA ALA A 84 -24.72 9.42 -3.25
C ALA A 84 -24.03 9.03 -1.93
N PRO A 85 -24.17 7.78 -1.46
CA PRO A 85 -23.36 7.30 -0.34
C PRO A 85 -21.87 7.49 -0.67
N ARG A 86 -21.11 8.03 0.29
CA ARG A 86 -19.71 8.50 0.12
C ARG A 86 -18.76 7.43 -0.43
N ILE A 87 -19.13 6.16 -0.32
CA ILE A 87 -18.35 4.97 -0.63
C ILE A 87 -19.30 3.97 -1.29
N GLN A 88 -19.06 3.61 -2.55
CA GLN A 88 -19.68 2.45 -3.20
C GLN A 88 -18.64 1.34 -3.31
N ARG A 89 -18.86 0.23 -2.62
CA ARG A 89 -18.01 -0.96 -2.73
C ARG A 89 -18.37 -1.70 -4.02
N ILE A 90 -17.44 -1.74 -4.97
CA ILE A 90 -17.69 -2.33 -6.30
C ILE A 90 -17.04 -3.72 -6.46
N TYR A 91 -16.09 -4.07 -5.59
CA TYR A 91 -15.49 -5.41 -5.54
C TYR A 91 -15.13 -5.78 -4.11
N ARG A 92 -15.33 -7.05 -3.75
CA ARG A 92 -14.82 -7.67 -2.52
C ARG A 92 -14.29 -9.06 -2.87
N GLY A 93 -12.98 -9.26 -2.72
CA GLY A 93 -12.36 -10.59 -2.76
C GLY A 93 -12.84 -11.42 -1.57
N LYS A 94 -13.18 -12.68 -1.81
CA LYS A 94 -13.48 -13.66 -0.75
C LYS A 94 -12.21 -14.00 0.02
#